data_AF-A0A9N9A736-F1
#
_entry.id   AF-A0A9N9A736-F1
#
_cell.length_a   1.000
_cell.length_b   1.000
_cell.length_c   1.000
_cell.angle_alpha   90.00
_cell.angle_beta   90.00
_cell.angle_gamma   90.00
#
_symmetry.space_group_name_H-M   'P 1'
#
loop_
_entity.id
_entity.type
_entity.pdbx_description
1 polymer ?
#
loop_
_entity_poly.entity_id
_entity_poly.type
_entity_poly.pdbx_seq_one_letter_code
_entity_poly.pdbx_strand_id
1 'polypeptide(L)'
;MMKVGTYLIKRLKELGIKHVFGVPGDFNMDILDFVEDEEGIEWIGGCNELNSGYAADGYARINKISALITTFGVGELSAINAIAGSFSEIVPVVHIVGTPSTKSQSEGAILHHTLGNGDFKIYKRMYEEITVAQTCLNQNNAKYEIDRVLRECYIKARPVYISLPFDVCHQEIDVATDLSEDLLSLSLPKNHHDVEYAAINQIVEIIRKANRVIVLVDAGTSRYNATNELLEFVEKTGLPFFTSPMGKGIISEDHPQFGGIYIGNVSESHIRSEVENADLIISVGAIKSDYNTGGFSYHVNQAKTIEFGHENVKVFFARYEDLSLKQILPKITSCLEDLHYNPQIQPPYQYRLLPEQIESKRIVQNWFWREISSKFLKPNDIIIADTGTSMFGLMDIKFPKGATFISQILYGSIGYSVGATLGAALAARNNQMKRRVILFVGDGSL
;
A
#
# COMPACT_ATOMS: atom_id res chain seq x y z
N MET A 1 -5.35 11.72 -33.36
CA MET A 1 -5.30 12.82 -32.38
C MET A 1 -6.23 12.49 -31.21
N MET A 2 -5.80 12.78 -29.99
CA MET A 2 -6.60 12.65 -28.76
C MET A 2 -6.28 13.84 -27.85
N LYS A 3 -7.27 14.35 -27.10
CA LYS A 3 -7.01 15.40 -26.11
C LYS A 3 -6.18 14.87 -24.94
N VAL A 4 -5.31 15.70 -24.36
CA VAL A 4 -4.48 15.31 -23.19
C VAL A 4 -5.34 14.83 -22.02
N GLY A 5 -6.45 15.50 -21.71
CA GLY A 5 -7.37 15.09 -20.65
C GLY A 5 -7.93 13.68 -20.87
N THR A 6 -8.48 13.42 -22.06
CA THR A 6 -8.98 12.08 -22.44
C THR A 6 -7.89 11.02 -22.36
N TYR A 7 -6.67 11.33 -22.80
CA TYR A 7 -5.55 10.38 -22.73
C TYR A 7 -5.22 10.01 -21.28
N LEU A 8 -5.10 11.00 -20.39
CA LEU A 8 -4.86 10.78 -18.96
C LEU A 8 -5.95 9.90 -18.34
N ILE A 9 -7.23 10.21 -18.55
CA ILE A 9 -8.35 9.45 -17.97
C ILE A 9 -8.37 8.01 -18.50
N LYS A 10 -8.10 7.79 -19.79
CA LYS A 10 -7.97 6.44 -20.35
C LYS A 10 -6.83 5.65 -19.74
N ARG A 11 -5.67 6.27 -19.51
CA ARG A 11 -4.56 5.62 -18.79
C ARG A 11 -4.91 5.25 -17.36
N LEU A 12 -5.62 6.11 -16.63
CA LEU A 12 -6.12 5.76 -15.29
C LEU A 12 -7.06 4.54 -15.35
N LYS A 13 -7.96 4.50 -16.33
CA LYS A 13 -8.87 3.37 -16.52
C LYS A 13 -8.15 2.07 -16.86
N GLU A 14 -7.10 2.13 -17.68
CA GLU A 14 -6.24 0.97 -18.01
C GLU A 14 -5.51 0.41 -16.77
N LEU A 15 -5.18 1.26 -15.81
CA LEU A 15 -4.67 0.84 -14.49
C LEU A 15 -5.74 0.19 -13.60
N GLY A 16 -6.97 0.06 -14.07
CA GLY A 16 -8.10 -0.50 -13.34
C GLY A 16 -8.78 0.50 -12.40
N ILE A 17 -8.49 1.81 -12.52
CA ILE A 17 -9.16 2.84 -11.73
C ILE A 17 -10.56 3.05 -12.31
N LYS A 18 -11.58 2.87 -11.46
CA LYS A 18 -12.98 3.08 -11.82
C LYS A 18 -13.62 4.25 -11.08
N HIS A 19 -12.95 4.80 -10.09
CA HIS A 19 -13.41 5.96 -9.33
C HIS A 19 -12.26 6.93 -9.15
N VAL A 20 -12.50 8.21 -9.43
CA VAL A 20 -11.56 9.30 -9.21
C VAL A 20 -12.11 10.19 -8.11
N PHE A 21 -11.33 10.38 -7.05
CA PHE A 21 -11.76 11.17 -5.88
C PHE A 21 -11.32 12.62 -6.04
N GLY A 22 -12.01 13.55 -5.38
CA GLY A 22 -11.52 14.92 -5.32
C GLY A 22 -12.54 15.94 -4.88
N VAL A 23 -12.27 17.21 -5.18
CA VAL A 23 -13.17 18.33 -4.96
C VAL A 23 -13.10 19.24 -6.19
N PRO A 24 -14.24 19.68 -6.75
CA PRO A 24 -14.24 20.56 -7.90
C PRO A 24 -13.69 21.94 -7.54
N GLY A 25 -12.92 22.51 -8.46
CA GLY A 25 -12.44 23.89 -8.42
C GLY A 25 -12.23 24.40 -9.83
N ASP A 26 -12.23 25.71 -10.00
CA ASP A 26 -12.16 26.36 -11.31
C ASP A 26 -11.01 25.87 -12.21
N PHE A 27 -9.82 25.59 -11.64
CA PHE A 27 -8.68 25.09 -12.41
C PHE A 27 -8.74 23.60 -12.79
N ASN A 28 -9.69 22.82 -12.24
CA ASN A 28 -9.81 21.39 -12.53
C ASN A 28 -11.13 20.99 -13.21
N MET A 29 -12.09 21.91 -13.41
CA MET A 29 -13.37 21.59 -14.05
C MET A 29 -13.21 20.89 -15.40
N ASP A 30 -12.29 21.37 -16.25
CA ASP A 30 -12.04 20.76 -17.56
C ASP A 30 -11.64 19.27 -17.47
N ILE A 31 -10.81 18.88 -16.48
CA ILE A 31 -10.43 17.47 -16.31
C ILE A 31 -11.57 16.64 -15.71
N LEU A 32 -12.47 17.25 -14.94
CA LEU A 32 -13.66 16.57 -14.43
C LEU A 32 -14.65 16.24 -15.54
N ASP A 33 -14.85 17.15 -16.51
CA ASP A 33 -15.68 16.87 -17.69
C ASP A 33 -15.17 15.63 -18.45
N PHE A 34 -13.83 15.49 -18.60
CA PHE A 34 -13.24 14.29 -19.21
C PHE A 34 -13.41 13.01 -18.38
N VAL A 35 -13.55 13.11 -17.05
CA VAL A 35 -13.90 11.95 -16.21
C VAL A 35 -15.35 11.56 -16.44
N GLU A 36 -16.26 12.54 -16.49
CA GLU A 36 -17.70 12.29 -16.71
C GLU A 36 -18.00 11.74 -18.11
N ASP A 37 -17.25 12.17 -19.12
CA ASP A 37 -17.40 11.72 -20.51
C ASP A 37 -16.86 10.29 -20.76
N GLU A 38 -15.99 9.76 -19.89
CA GLU A 38 -15.33 8.47 -20.11
C GLU A 38 -16.10 7.31 -19.44
N GLU A 39 -16.69 6.42 -20.26
CA GLU A 39 -17.39 5.26 -19.74
C GLU A 39 -16.48 4.31 -18.94
N GLY A 40 -16.97 3.88 -17.77
CA GLY A 40 -16.31 2.90 -16.90
C GLY A 40 -15.41 3.49 -15.83
N ILE A 41 -15.32 4.83 -15.75
CA ILE A 41 -14.73 5.57 -14.64
C ILE A 41 -15.76 6.60 -14.12
N GLU A 42 -15.79 6.83 -12.82
CA GLU A 42 -16.78 7.69 -12.16
C GLU A 42 -16.10 8.74 -11.28
N TRP A 43 -16.63 9.96 -11.29
CA TRP A 43 -16.21 11.02 -10.38
C TRP A 43 -16.85 10.86 -8.99
N ILE A 44 -16.02 10.90 -7.94
CA ILE A 44 -16.45 10.84 -6.55
C ILE A 44 -16.04 12.13 -5.83
N GLY A 45 -16.97 13.10 -5.79
CA GLY A 45 -16.80 14.34 -5.04
C GLY A 45 -16.81 14.10 -3.52
N GLY A 46 -15.79 14.60 -2.83
CA GLY A 46 -15.70 14.57 -1.36
C GLY A 46 -16.05 15.90 -0.71
N CYS A 47 -16.11 15.92 0.63
CA CYS A 47 -16.41 17.13 1.40
C CYS A 47 -15.23 18.12 1.45
N ASN A 48 -14.00 17.61 1.40
CA ASN A 48 -12.75 18.36 1.33
C ASN A 48 -11.65 17.45 0.75
N GLU A 49 -10.52 18.03 0.36
CA GLU A 49 -9.44 17.33 -0.34
C GLU A 49 -8.67 16.37 0.56
N LEU A 50 -8.57 16.65 1.87
CA LEU A 50 -7.99 15.73 2.84
C LEU A 50 -8.75 14.40 2.87
N ASN A 51 -10.08 14.47 3.00
CA ASN A 51 -10.95 13.29 3.04
C ASN A 51 -10.98 12.57 1.68
N SER A 52 -10.97 13.31 0.57
CA SER A 52 -10.84 12.72 -0.77
C SER A 52 -9.50 12.02 -0.96
N GLY A 53 -8.40 12.57 -0.42
CA GLY A 53 -7.10 11.93 -0.42
C GLY A 53 -7.07 10.64 0.42
N TYR A 54 -7.70 10.64 1.59
CA TYR A 54 -7.86 9.41 2.38
C TYR A 54 -8.75 8.37 1.69
N ALA A 55 -9.80 8.79 1.00
CA ALA A 55 -10.61 7.89 0.17
C ALA A 55 -9.79 7.30 -0.98
N ALA A 56 -8.96 8.10 -1.65
CA ALA A 56 -8.04 7.60 -2.66
C ALA A 56 -7.05 6.57 -2.07
N ASP A 57 -6.49 6.80 -0.89
CA ASP A 57 -5.61 5.84 -0.20
C ASP A 57 -6.35 4.51 0.09
N GLY A 58 -7.51 4.57 0.73
CA GLY A 58 -8.31 3.39 1.06
C GLY A 58 -8.75 2.61 -0.18
N TYR A 59 -9.07 3.31 -1.28
CA TYR A 59 -9.37 2.70 -2.57
C TYR A 59 -8.16 1.93 -3.13
N ALA A 60 -6.98 2.56 -3.13
CA ALA A 60 -5.75 1.95 -3.63
C ALA A 60 -5.34 0.69 -2.85
N ARG A 61 -5.67 0.58 -1.55
CA ARG A 61 -5.40 -0.64 -0.77
C ARG A 61 -6.21 -1.87 -1.20
N ILE A 62 -7.31 -1.67 -1.94
CA ILE A 62 -8.13 -2.75 -2.50
C ILE A 62 -7.94 -2.87 -4.01
N ASN A 63 -7.86 -1.74 -4.72
CA ASN A 63 -7.74 -1.68 -6.18
C ASN A 63 -6.29 -1.71 -6.67
N LYS A 64 -5.30 -1.67 -5.77
CA LYS A 64 -3.86 -1.55 -6.02
C LYS A 64 -3.37 -0.19 -6.51
N ILE A 65 -4.25 0.71 -6.94
CA ILE A 65 -3.94 2.08 -7.35
C ILE A 65 -5.21 2.93 -7.38
N SER A 66 -5.06 4.24 -7.15
CA SER A 66 -6.16 5.22 -7.18
C SER A 66 -5.72 6.55 -7.79
N ALA A 67 -6.68 7.45 -7.99
CA ALA A 67 -6.45 8.81 -8.43
C ALA A 67 -7.21 9.82 -7.56
N LEU A 68 -6.58 10.98 -7.36
CA LEU A 68 -7.10 12.14 -6.65
C LEU A 68 -6.98 13.36 -7.57
N ILE A 69 -8.06 14.11 -7.79
CA ILE A 69 -8.05 15.40 -8.50
C ILE A 69 -8.31 16.53 -7.50
N THR A 70 -7.43 17.53 -7.45
CA THR A 70 -7.64 18.75 -6.66
C THR A 70 -7.43 20.01 -7.49
N THR A 71 -7.87 21.15 -6.98
CA THR A 71 -7.55 22.45 -7.58
C THR A 71 -6.21 22.97 -7.06
N PHE A 72 -5.60 23.89 -7.81
CA PHE A 72 -4.31 24.51 -7.52
C PHE A 72 -4.30 25.25 -6.18
N GLY A 73 -3.17 25.16 -5.46
CA GLY A 73 -2.92 25.86 -4.21
C GLY A 73 -3.78 25.39 -3.04
N VAL A 74 -5.02 25.83 -2.94
CA VAL A 74 -5.87 25.55 -1.77
C VAL A 74 -6.23 24.07 -1.65
N GLY A 75 -6.49 23.40 -2.78
CA GLY A 75 -6.91 22.01 -2.79
C GLY A 75 -5.74 21.06 -2.54
N GLU A 76 -4.63 21.24 -3.27
CA GLU A 76 -3.44 20.41 -3.07
C GLU A 76 -2.86 20.59 -1.66
N LEU A 77 -2.78 21.80 -1.10
CA LEU A 77 -2.27 21.96 0.27
C LEU A 77 -3.16 21.30 1.34
N SER A 78 -4.46 21.15 1.10
CA SER A 78 -5.38 20.38 1.95
C SER A 78 -5.14 18.87 1.83
N ALA A 79 -4.91 18.37 0.60
CA ALA A 79 -4.61 16.97 0.32
C ALA A 79 -3.19 16.52 0.72
N ILE A 80 -2.26 17.44 0.96
CA ILE A 80 -0.83 17.11 1.17
C ILE A 80 -0.61 16.09 2.29
N ASN A 81 -1.39 16.18 3.37
CA ASN A 81 -1.31 15.26 4.50
C ASN A 81 -1.75 13.83 4.12
N ALA A 82 -2.77 13.70 3.27
CA ALA A 82 -3.18 12.39 2.75
C ALA A 82 -2.10 11.78 1.84
N ILE A 83 -1.50 12.59 0.96
CA ILE A 83 -0.43 12.13 0.06
C ILE A 83 0.84 11.73 0.83
N ALA A 84 1.23 12.50 1.85
CA ALA A 84 2.31 12.13 2.76
C ALA A 84 2.02 10.81 3.51
N GLY A 85 0.76 10.59 3.89
CA GLY A 85 0.29 9.33 4.45
C GLY A 85 0.42 8.16 3.47
N SER A 86 -0.05 8.33 2.24
CA SER A 86 0.09 7.32 1.19
C SER A 86 1.57 7.03 0.85
N PHE A 87 2.43 8.04 0.85
CA PHE A 87 3.87 7.85 0.64
C PHE A 87 4.51 7.03 1.76
N SER A 88 4.20 7.38 3.01
CA SER A 88 4.70 6.66 4.20
C SER A 88 4.22 5.21 4.20
N GLU A 89 2.97 4.98 3.81
CA GLU A 89 2.35 3.67 3.80
C GLU A 89 2.57 2.88 2.50
N ILE A 90 3.37 3.40 1.55
CA ILE A 90 3.63 2.77 0.25
C ILE A 90 2.29 2.41 -0.43
N VAL A 91 1.47 3.44 -0.63
CA VAL A 91 0.18 3.37 -1.32
C VAL A 91 0.26 4.20 -2.60
N PRO A 92 0.00 3.60 -3.78
CA PRO A 92 0.05 4.29 -5.06
C PRO A 92 -1.20 5.14 -5.30
N VAL A 93 -1.03 6.46 -5.17
CA VAL A 93 -2.06 7.47 -5.43
C VAL A 93 -1.56 8.44 -6.50
N VAL A 94 -2.27 8.53 -7.62
CA VAL A 94 -2.00 9.53 -8.65
C VAL A 94 -2.69 10.83 -8.28
N HIS A 95 -1.92 11.83 -7.83
CA HIS A 95 -2.46 13.14 -7.50
C HIS A 95 -2.36 14.09 -8.70
N ILE A 96 -3.51 14.43 -9.26
CA ILE A 96 -3.66 15.34 -10.40
C ILE A 96 -4.14 16.68 -9.87
N VAL A 97 -3.43 17.75 -10.21
CA VAL A 97 -3.77 19.11 -9.83
C VAL A 97 -4.10 19.89 -11.10
N GLY A 98 -5.35 20.35 -11.19
CA GLY A 98 -5.73 21.33 -12.19
C GLY A 98 -5.04 22.65 -11.89
N THR A 99 -4.33 23.23 -12.86
CA THR A 99 -3.49 24.43 -12.66
C THR A 99 -3.86 25.57 -13.62
N PRO A 100 -3.49 26.83 -13.31
CA PRO A 100 -3.69 27.97 -14.20
C PRO A 100 -3.10 27.76 -15.60
N SER A 101 -3.54 28.55 -16.57
CA SER A 101 -3.07 28.38 -17.96
C SER A 101 -1.57 28.54 -18.10
N THR A 102 -0.97 27.86 -19.06
CA THR A 102 0.47 27.97 -19.35
C THR A 102 0.90 29.42 -19.58
N LYS A 103 0.05 30.22 -20.25
CA LYS A 103 0.26 31.66 -20.45
C LYS A 103 0.34 32.42 -19.11
N SER A 104 -0.68 32.29 -18.26
CA SER A 104 -0.71 33.00 -16.96
C SER A 104 0.46 32.63 -16.07
N GLN A 105 0.86 31.35 -16.08
CA GLN A 105 2.05 30.89 -15.36
C GLN A 105 3.33 31.55 -15.89
N SER A 106 3.49 31.63 -17.22
CA SER A 106 4.67 32.22 -17.87
C SER A 106 4.80 33.74 -17.64
N GLU A 107 3.66 34.43 -17.53
CA GLU A 107 3.60 35.87 -17.27
C GLU A 107 3.79 36.22 -15.78
N GLY A 108 3.87 35.22 -14.90
CA GLY A 108 3.94 35.43 -13.46
C GLY A 108 2.72 36.17 -12.92
N ALA A 109 1.54 35.91 -13.51
CA ALA A 109 0.31 36.60 -13.15
C ALA A 109 -0.03 36.43 -11.66
N ILE A 110 -0.59 37.46 -11.03
CA ILE A 110 -1.12 37.35 -9.68
C ILE A 110 -2.55 36.83 -9.77
N LEU A 111 -2.72 35.55 -9.43
CA LEU A 111 -4.01 34.86 -9.46
C LEU A 111 -4.46 34.46 -8.05
N HIS A 112 -5.77 34.27 -7.88
CA HIS A 112 -6.30 33.58 -6.71
C HIS A 112 -5.70 32.17 -6.61
N HIS A 113 -5.70 31.62 -5.39
CA HIS A 113 -5.03 30.36 -5.06
C HIS A 113 -3.50 30.34 -5.27
N THR A 114 -2.85 31.49 -5.48
CA THR A 114 -1.39 31.63 -5.46
C THR A 114 -0.92 32.32 -4.17
N LEU A 115 0.39 32.35 -3.93
CA LEU A 115 1.00 33.21 -2.90
C LEU A 115 1.17 34.68 -3.34
N GLY A 116 0.68 35.05 -4.53
CA GLY A 116 0.75 36.41 -5.06
C GLY A 116 2.14 36.90 -5.44
N ASN A 117 3.10 35.99 -5.64
CA ASN A 117 4.50 36.29 -5.92
C ASN A 117 4.99 35.84 -7.32
N GLY A 118 4.07 35.39 -8.18
CA GLY A 118 4.37 34.90 -9.53
C GLY A 118 5.00 33.51 -9.61
N ASP A 119 5.17 32.79 -8.50
CA ASP A 119 5.75 31.46 -8.47
C ASP A 119 4.68 30.36 -8.46
N PHE A 120 4.38 29.82 -9.63
CA PHE A 120 3.41 28.74 -9.81
C PHE A 120 3.97 27.34 -9.52
N LYS A 121 5.27 27.21 -9.25
CA LYS A 121 5.93 25.91 -9.02
C LYS A 121 6.09 25.59 -7.54
N ILE A 122 5.73 26.51 -6.64
CA ILE A 122 5.95 26.35 -5.21
C ILE A 122 5.26 25.14 -4.62
N TYR A 123 4.00 24.87 -5.01
CA TYR A 123 3.27 23.73 -4.47
C TYR A 123 3.82 22.41 -4.99
N LYS A 124 4.15 22.30 -6.29
CA LYS A 124 4.90 21.16 -6.82
C LYS A 124 6.17 20.86 -5.98
N ARG A 125 6.96 21.89 -5.65
CA ARG A 125 8.18 21.73 -4.82
C ARG A 125 7.86 21.21 -3.41
N MET A 126 6.75 21.62 -2.82
CA MET A 126 6.31 21.06 -1.52
C MET A 126 5.98 19.56 -1.60
N TYR A 127 5.55 19.08 -2.78
CA TYR A 127 5.25 17.67 -3.01
C TYR A 127 6.49 16.81 -3.34
N GLU A 128 7.66 17.41 -3.61
CA GLU A 128 8.85 16.67 -4.08
C GLU A 128 9.33 15.61 -3.07
N GLU A 129 9.17 15.88 -1.78
CA GLU A 129 9.59 14.98 -0.70
C GLU A 129 8.58 13.85 -0.38
N ILE A 130 7.37 13.93 -0.94
CA ILE A 130 6.26 13.01 -0.63
C ILE A 130 5.69 12.34 -1.90
N THR A 131 6.42 12.41 -3.01
CA THR A 131 6.07 11.73 -4.27
C THR A 131 7.30 11.12 -4.92
N VAL A 132 7.15 10.00 -5.61
CA VAL A 132 8.27 9.32 -6.28
C VAL A 132 8.53 9.81 -7.70
N ALA A 133 7.53 10.47 -8.30
CA ALA A 133 7.63 11.08 -9.61
C ALA A 133 6.67 12.27 -9.70
N GLN A 134 7.06 13.27 -10.47
CA GLN A 134 6.23 14.45 -10.72
C GLN A 134 6.33 14.88 -12.17
N THR A 135 5.31 15.57 -12.66
CA THR A 135 5.35 16.23 -13.97
C THR A 135 4.49 17.50 -14.02
N CYS A 136 4.86 18.42 -14.92
CA CYS A 136 4.03 19.55 -15.36
C CYS A 136 3.74 19.34 -16.84
N LEU A 137 2.47 19.08 -17.16
CA LEU A 137 2.08 18.71 -18.51
C LEU A 137 2.05 19.93 -19.44
N ASN A 138 2.49 19.70 -20.68
CA ASN A 138 2.32 20.56 -21.84
C ASN A 138 2.08 19.68 -23.08
N GLN A 139 1.70 20.28 -24.21
CA GLN A 139 1.40 19.53 -25.44
C GLN A 139 2.51 18.53 -25.84
N ASN A 140 3.77 18.92 -25.69
CA ASN A 140 4.91 18.19 -26.23
C ASN A 140 5.35 17.03 -25.34
N ASN A 141 5.12 17.11 -24.03
CA ASN A 141 5.54 16.08 -23.08
C ASN A 141 4.41 15.18 -22.60
N ALA A 142 3.13 15.58 -22.79
CA ALA A 142 2.01 14.97 -22.09
C ALA A 142 1.94 13.45 -22.25
N LYS A 143 2.10 12.97 -23.47
CA LYS A 143 2.09 11.54 -23.81
C LYS A 143 3.12 10.75 -22.98
N TYR A 144 4.39 11.12 -23.07
CA TYR A 144 5.48 10.41 -22.40
C TYR A 144 5.41 10.56 -20.87
N GLU A 145 5.14 11.78 -20.40
CA GLU A 145 5.17 12.08 -18.97
C GLU A 145 4.02 11.43 -18.21
N ILE A 146 2.81 11.37 -18.79
CA ILE A 146 1.67 10.64 -18.21
C ILE A 146 2.03 9.17 -18.03
N ASP A 147 2.52 8.51 -19.08
CA ASP A 147 2.88 7.08 -19.00
C ASP A 147 4.00 6.84 -17.99
N ARG A 148 5.03 7.69 -17.98
CA ARG A 148 6.16 7.60 -17.04
C ARG A 148 5.69 7.71 -15.60
N VAL A 149 4.95 8.77 -15.23
CA VAL A 149 4.55 8.98 -13.83
C VAL A 149 3.54 7.92 -13.36
N LEU A 150 2.63 7.48 -14.22
CA LEU A 150 1.69 6.42 -13.90
C LEU A 150 2.39 5.08 -13.68
N ARG A 151 3.37 4.75 -14.52
CA ARG A 151 4.23 3.58 -14.33
C ARG A 151 5.02 3.64 -13.04
N GLU A 152 5.64 4.78 -12.72
CA GLU A 152 6.39 4.94 -11.46
C GLU A 152 5.48 4.83 -10.23
N CYS A 153 4.25 5.39 -10.30
CA CYS A 153 3.25 5.24 -9.25
C CYS A 153 2.97 3.76 -8.95
N TYR A 154 2.68 2.98 -10.00
CA TYR A 154 2.36 1.56 -9.88
C TYR A 154 3.56 0.73 -9.40
N ILE A 155 4.73 0.89 -10.02
CA ILE A 155 5.90 0.06 -9.74
C ILE A 155 6.45 0.33 -8.35
N LYS A 156 6.68 1.61 -8.00
CA LYS A 156 7.21 1.99 -6.68
C LYS A 156 6.16 1.89 -5.58
N ALA A 157 4.89 1.65 -5.96
CA ALA A 157 3.73 1.61 -5.07
C ALA A 157 3.64 2.88 -4.19
N ARG A 158 3.86 4.06 -4.76
CA ARG A 158 3.92 5.33 -4.03
C ARG A 158 3.28 6.47 -4.81
N PRO A 159 2.89 7.57 -4.14
CA PRO A 159 2.21 8.67 -4.81
C PRO A 159 3.05 9.38 -5.87
N VAL A 160 2.36 9.91 -6.87
CA VAL A 160 2.94 10.77 -7.92
C VAL A 160 2.11 12.04 -8.09
N TYR A 161 2.72 13.09 -8.64
CA TYR A 161 2.08 14.38 -8.84
C TYR A 161 2.02 14.76 -10.33
N ILE A 162 0.86 15.18 -10.80
CA ILE A 162 0.64 15.67 -12.16
C ILE A 162 0.02 17.07 -12.09
N SER A 163 0.79 18.09 -12.45
CA SER A 163 0.23 19.41 -12.73
C SER A 163 -0.31 19.43 -14.17
N LEU A 164 -1.60 19.71 -14.31
CA LEU A 164 -2.31 19.80 -15.58
C LEU A 164 -2.87 21.21 -15.76
N PRO A 165 -2.23 22.07 -16.57
CA PRO A 165 -2.82 23.35 -16.96
C PRO A 165 -4.14 23.16 -17.70
N PHE A 166 -5.16 23.94 -17.36
CA PHE A 166 -6.50 23.75 -17.94
C PHE A 166 -6.50 23.94 -19.48
N ASP A 167 -5.66 24.83 -20.01
CA ASP A 167 -5.48 25.03 -21.45
C ASP A 167 -4.79 23.85 -22.14
N VAL A 168 -3.95 23.10 -21.42
CA VAL A 168 -3.29 21.88 -21.93
C VAL A 168 -4.27 20.71 -21.99
N CYS A 169 -5.28 20.68 -21.11
CA CYS A 169 -6.28 19.61 -21.04
C CYS A 169 -6.97 19.35 -22.40
N HIS A 170 -7.23 20.42 -23.16
CA HIS A 170 -7.90 20.39 -24.47
C HIS A 170 -6.95 20.27 -25.67
N GLN A 171 -5.64 20.35 -25.46
CA GLN A 171 -4.67 20.24 -26.56
C GLN A 171 -4.65 18.81 -27.10
N GLU A 172 -4.49 18.69 -28.43
CA GLU A 172 -4.41 17.40 -29.09
C GLU A 172 -2.98 16.87 -29.13
N ILE A 173 -2.84 15.58 -28.87
CA ILE A 173 -1.61 14.80 -29.00
C ILE A 173 -1.80 13.63 -29.97
N ASP A 174 -0.71 13.20 -30.61
CA ASP A 174 -0.73 12.04 -31.50
C ASP A 174 -0.49 10.73 -30.73
N VAL A 175 -1.48 9.84 -30.83
CA VAL A 175 -1.57 8.55 -30.13
C VAL A 175 -1.68 7.37 -31.12
N ALA A 176 -1.53 7.62 -32.42
CA ALA A 176 -1.86 6.66 -33.48
C ALA A 176 -1.01 5.37 -33.46
N THR A 177 0.15 5.37 -32.79
CA THR A 177 1.07 4.22 -32.73
C THR A 177 1.09 3.47 -31.39
N ASP A 178 0.35 3.94 -30.37
CA ASP A 178 0.49 3.44 -28.99
C ASP A 178 -0.76 2.70 -28.47
N LEU A 179 -1.79 2.60 -29.30
CA LEU A 179 -3.04 1.90 -28.97
C LEU A 179 -3.03 0.41 -29.37
N SER A 180 -1.92 -0.10 -29.93
CA SER A 180 -1.77 -1.52 -30.28
C SER A 180 -0.74 -2.22 -29.40
N GLU A 181 -1.28 -3.01 -28.46
CA GLU A 181 -0.76 -4.24 -27.83
C GLU A 181 -0.27 -4.22 -26.39
N ASP A 182 0.22 -3.13 -25.80
CA ASP A 182 0.43 -3.06 -24.33
C ASP A 182 0.41 -1.59 -23.87
N LEU A 183 -0.78 -1.10 -23.55
CA LEU A 183 -1.05 0.33 -23.35
C LEU A 183 -0.17 0.96 -22.25
N LEU A 184 0.10 0.30 -21.13
CA LEU A 184 1.17 0.66 -20.20
C LEU A 184 1.91 -0.62 -19.78
N SER A 185 3.21 -0.71 -20.06
CA SER A 185 4.01 -1.81 -19.51
C SER A 185 4.21 -1.62 -18.01
N LEU A 186 3.39 -2.33 -17.23
CA LEU A 186 3.50 -2.42 -15.77
C LEU A 186 4.49 -3.49 -15.31
N SER A 187 5.28 -4.04 -16.25
CA SER A 187 6.29 -5.03 -15.92
C SER A 187 7.37 -4.42 -15.03
N LEU A 188 7.69 -5.14 -13.95
CA LEU A 188 8.84 -4.79 -13.13
C LEU A 188 10.11 -4.89 -13.98
N PRO A 189 11.10 -4.01 -13.77
CA PRO A 189 12.43 -4.18 -14.35
C PRO A 189 12.94 -5.60 -14.07
N LYS A 190 13.60 -6.22 -15.05
CA LYS A 190 14.18 -7.55 -14.85
C LYS A 190 15.40 -7.43 -13.93
N ASN A 191 15.49 -8.31 -12.94
CA ASN A 191 16.69 -8.48 -12.15
C ASN A 191 17.93 -8.71 -13.03
N HIS A 192 19.10 -8.23 -12.59
CA HIS A 192 20.37 -8.55 -13.25
C HIS A 192 20.70 -10.04 -13.06
N HIS A 193 20.82 -10.77 -14.17
CA HIS A 193 20.92 -12.24 -14.17
C HIS A 193 22.00 -12.78 -13.22
N ASP A 194 23.23 -12.28 -13.31
CA ASP A 194 24.35 -12.83 -12.52
C ASP A 194 24.24 -12.50 -11.03
N VAL A 195 23.69 -11.33 -10.69
CA VAL A 195 23.46 -10.90 -9.31
C VAL A 195 22.35 -11.75 -8.70
N GLU A 196 21.28 -11.97 -9.44
CA GLU A 196 20.16 -12.81 -9.03
C GLU A 196 20.59 -14.27 -8.83
N TYR A 197 21.35 -14.83 -9.78
CA TYR A 197 21.87 -16.19 -9.70
C TYR A 197 22.77 -16.38 -8.47
N ALA A 198 23.68 -15.43 -8.21
CA ALA A 198 24.55 -15.47 -7.03
C ALA A 198 23.75 -15.39 -5.72
N ALA A 199 22.76 -14.50 -5.64
CA ALA A 199 21.89 -14.36 -4.48
C ALA A 199 21.07 -15.63 -4.22
N ILE A 200 20.44 -16.20 -5.25
CA ILE A 200 19.64 -17.43 -5.13
C ILE A 200 20.48 -18.58 -4.58
N ASN A 201 21.66 -18.84 -5.16
CA ASN A 201 22.52 -19.93 -4.72
C ASN A 201 22.92 -19.77 -3.25
N GLN A 202 23.33 -18.57 -2.84
CA GLN A 202 23.72 -18.30 -1.47
C GLN A 202 22.55 -18.48 -0.51
N ILE A 203 21.37 -17.95 -0.84
CA ILE A 203 20.17 -18.02 -0.01
C ILE A 203 19.71 -19.48 0.16
N VAL A 204 19.64 -20.25 -0.92
CA VAL A 204 19.24 -21.66 -0.89
C VAL A 204 20.20 -22.48 -0.03
N GLU A 205 21.51 -22.27 -0.16
CA GLU A 205 22.50 -22.95 0.68
C GLU A 205 22.33 -22.62 2.17
N ILE A 206 22.10 -21.34 2.49
CA ILE A 206 21.87 -20.89 3.87
C ILE A 206 20.60 -21.53 4.45
N ILE A 207 19.49 -21.51 3.70
CA ILE A 207 18.22 -22.09 4.13
C ILE A 207 18.37 -23.60 4.40
N ARG A 208 19.03 -24.33 3.49
CA ARG A 208 19.22 -25.79 3.63
C ARG A 208 20.09 -26.19 4.83
N LYS A 209 21.00 -25.32 5.29
CA LYS A 209 21.88 -25.58 6.43
C LYS A 209 21.27 -25.19 7.78
N ALA A 210 20.24 -24.34 7.78
CA ALA A 210 19.62 -23.84 8.99
C ALA A 210 18.64 -24.86 9.57
N ASN A 211 18.64 -25.04 10.90
CA ASN A 211 17.77 -26.00 11.56
C ASN A 211 16.43 -25.38 11.98
N ARG A 212 16.45 -24.17 12.52
CA ARG A 212 15.24 -23.41 12.90
C ARG A 212 15.09 -22.18 12.03
N VAL A 213 14.25 -22.29 11.01
CA VAL A 213 13.98 -21.22 10.05
C VAL A 213 12.56 -20.72 10.24
N ILE A 214 12.39 -19.41 10.28
CA ILE A 214 11.08 -18.76 10.32
C ILE A 214 10.96 -17.72 9.21
N VAL A 215 9.74 -17.48 8.75
CA VAL A 215 9.41 -16.37 7.86
C VAL A 215 8.77 -15.25 8.69
N LEU A 216 9.26 -14.03 8.56
CA LEU A 216 8.64 -12.85 9.16
C LEU A 216 8.05 -11.96 8.07
N VAL A 217 6.73 -11.93 8.01
CA VAL A 217 5.92 -11.24 6.98
C VAL A 217 5.56 -9.84 7.45
N ASP A 218 5.75 -8.85 6.59
CA ASP A 218 5.45 -7.47 6.89
C ASP A 218 4.79 -6.76 5.69
N ALA A 219 4.35 -5.52 5.91
CA ALA A 219 3.49 -4.73 5.05
C ALA A 219 3.98 -4.63 3.59
N GLY A 220 5.30 -4.56 3.38
CA GLY A 220 5.89 -4.49 2.05
C GLY A 220 5.49 -5.67 1.16
N THR A 221 5.20 -6.84 1.74
CA THR A 221 4.76 -8.02 0.98
C THR A 221 3.50 -7.74 0.17
N SER A 222 2.46 -7.18 0.80
CA SER A 222 1.21 -6.86 0.11
C SER A 222 1.33 -5.58 -0.72
N ARG A 223 2.05 -4.57 -0.22
CA ARG A 223 2.27 -3.28 -0.90
C ARG A 223 3.00 -3.41 -2.23
N TYR A 224 3.93 -4.38 -2.32
CA TYR A 224 4.62 -4.72 -3.57
C TYR A 224 3.97 -5.90 -4.33
N ASN A 225 2.72 -6.24 -3.98
CA ASN A 225 1.89 -7.23 -4.67
C ASN A 225 2.58 -8.61 -4.78
N ALA A 226 3.19 -9.09 -3.69
CA ALA A 226 3.93 -10.35 -3.63
C ALA A 226 3.34 -11.38 -2.65
N THR A 227 2.09 -11.16 -2.23
CA THR A 227 1.39 -12.05 -1.28
C THR A 227 1.30 -13.49 -1.78
N ASN A 228 1.06 -13.68 -3.09
CA ASN A 228 0.89 -15.02 -3.67
C ASN A 228 2.22 -15.76 -3.74
N GLU A 229 3.28 -15.07 -4.14
CA GLU A 229 4.64 -15.58 -4.22
C GLU A 229 5.14 -16.01 -2.84
N LEU A 230 4.82 -15.24 -1.80
CA LEU A 230 5.13 -15.60 -0.43
C LEU A 230 4.30 -16.77 0.10
N LEU A 231 3.00 -16.81 -0.22
CA LEU A 231 2.14 -17.94 0.15
C LEU A 231 2.67 -19.24 -0.44
N GLU A 232 3.01 -19.23 -1.73
CA GLU A 232 3.58 -20.40 -2.42
C GLU A 232 4.92 -20.83 -1.78
N PHE A 233 5.80 -19.87 -1.45
CA PHE A 233 7.04 -20.14 -0.72
C PHE A 233 6.78 -20.83 0.61
N VAL A 234 5.84 -20.32 1.42
CA VAL A 234 5.47 -20.89 2.71
C VAL A 234 4.89 -22.30 2.53
N GLU A 235 3.92 -22.50 1.64
CA GLU A 235 3.25 -23.79 1.41
C GLU A 235 4.22 -24.88 0.90
N LYS A 236 5.14 -24.52 0.00
CA LYS A 236 6.12 -25.45 -0.57
C LYS A 236 7.19 -25.87 0.44
N THR A 237 7.70 -24.92 1.21
CA THR A 237 8.81 -25.18 2.14
C THR A 237 8.36 -25.76 3.48
N GLY A 238 7.10 -25.56 3.88
CA GLY A 238 6.61 -25.99 5.20
C GLY A 238 7.09 -25.11 6.37
N LEU A 239 7.75 -23.97 6.08
CA LEU A 239 8.30 -23.08 7.11
C LEU A 239 7.22 -22.36 7.93
N PRO A 240 7.33 -22.29 9.27
CA PRO A 240 6.44 -21.45 10.07
C PRO A 240 6.63 -19.97 9.71
N PHE A 241 5.53 -19.21 9.75
CA PHE A 241 5.56 -17.78 9.50
C PHE A 241 4.89 -16.98 10.61
N PHE A 242 5.45 -15.81 10.87
CA PHE A 242 4.95 -14.82 11.82
C PHE A 242 4.73 -13.51 11.08
N THR A 243 3.88 -12.64 11.61
CA THR A 243 3.66 -11.31 11.02
C THR A 243 4.13 -10.21 11.97
N SER A 244 4.57 -9.09 11.42
CA SER A 244 4.55 -7.81 12.15
C SER A 244 3.09 -7.34 12.34
N PRO A 245 2.84 -6.28 13.15
CA PRO A 245 1.54 -5.60 13.19
C PRO A 245 1.00 -5.22 11.80
N MET A 246 1.85 -4.65 10.94
CA MET A 246 1.46 -4.21 9.59
C MET A 246 1.37 -5.37 8.58
N GLY A 247 1.93 -6.54 8.91
CA GLY A 247 1.82 -7.78 8.15
C GLY A 247 0.56 -8.60 8.45
N LYS A 248 -0.20 -8.21 9.48
CA LYS A 248 -1.41 -8.93 9.92
C LYS A 248 -2.43 -9.07 8.77
N GLY A 249 -2.89 -10.30 8.54
CA GLY A 249 -3.88 -10.62 7.52
C GLY A 249 -3.37 -10.68 6.07
N ILE A 250 -2.05 -10.53 5.83
CA ILE A 250 -1.48 -10.73 4.48
C ILE A 250 -1.61 -12.19 4.05
N ILE A 251 -1.19 -13.11 4.91
CA ILE A 251 -1.50 -14.54 4.79
C ILE A 251 -2.57 -14.87 5.84
N SER A 252 -3.48 -15.77 5.49
CA SER A 252 -4.57 -16.20 6.35
C SER A 252 -4.04 -16.69 7.70
N GLU A 253 -4.60 -16.17 8.79
CA GLU A 253 -4.19 -16.58 10.13
C GLU A 253 -4.78 -17.93 10.58
N ASP A 254 -5.61 -18.54 9.72
CA ASP A 254 -6.02 -19.95 9.77
C ASP A 254 -4.99 -20.91 9.15
N HIS A 255 -3.92 -20.38 8.54
CA HIS A 255 -2.93 -21.21 7.87
C HIS A 255 -2.18 -22.09 8.90
N PRO A 256 -1.96 -23.39 8.62
CA PRO A 256 -1.36 -24.31 9.59
C PRO A 256 0.05 -23.92 10.03
N GLN A 257 0.76 -23.15 9.22
CA GLN A 257 2.11 -22.63 9.52
C GLN A 257 2.11 -21.26 10.21
N PHE A 258 0.95 -20.67 10.50
CA PHE A 258 0.90 -19.36 11.16
C PHE A 258 1.28 -19.46 12.63
N GLY A 259 2.29 -18.67 13.02
CA GLY A 259 2.85 -18.68 14.36
C GLY A 259 2.45 -17.52 15.26
N GLY A 260 1.71 -16.53 14.75
CA GLY A 260 1.28 -15.35 15.52
C GLY A 260 1.93 -14.05 15.07
N ILE A 261 1.68 -12.99 15.85
CA ILE A 261 2.15 -11.63 15.57
C ILE A 261 3.35 -11.32 16.48
N TYR A 262 4.49 -10.98 15.88
CA TYR A 262 5.70 -10.58 16.58
C TYR A 262 5.82 -9.06 16.64
N ILE A 263 5.90 -8.53 17.86
CA ILE A 263 5.92 -7.10 18.20
C ILE A 263 6.99 -6.84 19.28
N GLY A 264 8.17 -7.47 19.15
CA GLY A 264 9.26 -7.33 20.12
C GLY A 264 8.86 -7.79 21.53
N ASN A 265 9.16 -6.97 22.55
CA ASN A 265 8.88 -7.29 23.95
C ASN A 265 7.39 -7.33 24.32
N VAL A 266 6.51 -6.80 23.48
CA VAL A 266 5.05 -6.82 23.69
C VAL A 266 4.44 -8.17 23.27
N SER A 267 5.19 -8.96 22.50
CA SER A 267 4.74 -10.28 22.04
C SER A 267 4.52 -11.25 23.20
N GLU A 268 3.61 -12.21 23.01
CA GLU A 268 3.49 -13.35 23.90
C GLU A 268 4.82 -14.12 23.98
N SER A 269 5.16 -14.64 25.16
CA SER A 269 6.49 -15.18 25.45
C SER A 269 6.92 -16.31 24.51
N HIS A 270 5.97 -17.15 24.10
CA HIS A 270 6.21 -18.23 23.15
C HIS A 270 6.51 -17.69 21.74
N ILE A 271 5.75 -16.69 21.24
CA ILE A 271 6.00 -16.05 19.93
C ILE A 271 7.39 -15.42 19.92
N ARG A 272 7.70 -14.65 20.97
CA ARG A 272 9.02 -14.01 21.12
C ARG A 272 10.13 -15.04 21.10
N SER A 273 9.99 -16.11 21.88
CA SER A 273 10.99 -17.18 21.96
C SER A 273 11.24 -17.84 20.62
N GLU A 274 10.19 -18.13 19.85
CA GLU A 274 10.33 -18.78 18.54
C GLU A 274 11.04 -17.89 17.52
N VAL A 275 10.68 -16.61 17.45
CA VAL A 275 11.27 -15.68 16.49
C VAL A 275 12.73 -15.36 16.87
N GLU A 276 13.01 -15.04 18.14
CA GLU A 276 14.34 -14.59 18.55
C GLU A 276 15.37 -15.73 18.66
N ASN A 277 14.93 -16.95 18.92
CA ASN A 277 15.80 -18.13 18.95
C ASN A 277 15.98 -18.81 17.59
N ALA A 278 15.35 -18.31 16.52
CA ALA A 278 15.55 -18.83 15.18
C ALA A 278 17.05 -18.80 14.78
N ASP A 279 17.48 -19.82 14.05
CA ASP A 279 18.83 -19.87 13.49
C ASP A 279 18.89 -19.03 12.21
N LEU A 280 17.76 -18.90 11.50
CA LEU A 280 17.59 -18.05 10.33
C LEU A 280 16.20 -17.40 10.30
N ILE A 281 16.17 -16.11 9.99
CA ILE A 281 14.95 -15.32 9.80
C ILE A 281 14.87 -14.85 8.36
N ILE A 282 13.80 -15.23 7.67
CA ILE A 282 13.48 -14.76 6.33
C ILE A 282 12.47 -13.62 6.47
N SER A 283 12.94 -12.38 6.43
CA SER A 283 12.12 -11.19 6.59
C SER A 283 11.66 -10.69 5.22
N VAL A 284 10.34 -10.56 5.02
CA VAL A 284 9.76 -10.22 3.72
C VAL A 284 8.95 -8.93 3.83
N GLY A 285 9.39 -7.90 3.09
CA GLY A 285 8.71 -6.61 3.03
C GLY A 285 8.78 -5.78 4.31
N ALA A 286 9.88 -5.90 5.08
CA ALA A 286 10.01 -5.28 6.40
C ALA A 286 9.90 -3.75 6.41
N ILE A 287 9.16 -3.23 7.39
CA ILE A 287 9.06 -1.81 7.75
C ILE A 287 9.32 -1.71 9.25
N LYS A 288 10.56 -1.44 9.64
CA LYS A 288 11.00 -1.49 11.05
C LYS A 288 10.71 -0.18 11.79
N SER A 289 9.46 0.27 11.77
CA SER A 289 9.02 1.44 12.55
C SER A 289 8.91 1.11 14.03
N ASP A 290 8.86 2.14 14.88
CA ASP A 290 8.66 1.99 16.33
C ASP A 290 7.41 1.16 16.65
N TYR A 291 6.26 1.46 16.06
CA TYR A 291 5.02 0.71 16.31
C TYR A 291 5.09 -0.73 15.80
N ASN A 292 5.66 -0.93 14.62
CA ASN A 292 5.76 -2.24 13.99
C ASN A 292 6.79 -3.15 14.70
N THR A 293 7.66 -2.57 15.53
CA THR A 293 8.73 -3.25 16.28
C THR A 293 8.55 -3.21 17.81
N GLY A 294 7.40 -2.74 18.30
CA GLY A 294 7.13 -2.65 19.74
C GLY A 294 8.05 -1.66 20.47
N GLY A 295 8.18 -0.44 19.94
CA GLY A 295 9.08 0.59 20.46
C GLY A 295 10.56 0.26 20.27
N PHE A 296 10.94 -0.32 19.12
CA PHE A 296 12.29 -0.80 18.81
C PHE A 296 12.81 -1.91 19.74
N SER A 297 11.90 -2.62 20.42
CA SER A 297 12.23 -3.80 21.22
C SER A 297 12.27 -5.11 20.42
N TYR A 298 12.09 -5.01 19.12
CA TYR A 298 12.34 -6.06 18.14
C TYR A 298 13.82 -6.48 18.14
N HIS A 299 14.09 -7.76 18.37
CA HIS A 299 15.44 -8.31 18.49
C HIS A 299 15.73 -9.38 17.43
N VAL A 300 15.74 -8.97 16.17
CA VAL A 300 16.16 -9.86 15.07
C VAL A 300 17.58 -9.52 14.66
N ASN A 301 18.48 -10.48 14.90
CA ASN A 301 19.90 -10.32 14.63
C ASN A 301 20.16 -10.34 13.12
N GLN A 302 20.72 -9.26 12.58
CA GLN A 302 21.08 -9.16 11.17
C GLN A 302 21.99 -10.30 10.70
N ALA A 303 22.89 -10.80 11.55
CA ALA A 303 23.78 -11.93 11.24
C ALA A 303 23.04 -13.26 11.00
N LYS A 304 21.73 -13.30 11.26
CA LYS A 304 20.84 -14.44 11.04
C LYS A 304 19.65 -14.10 10.14
N THR A 305 19.66 -12.94 9.49
CA THR A 305 18.49 -12.44 8.75
C THR A 305 18.78 -12.29 7.27
N ILE A 306 17.87 -12.81 6.45
CA ILE A 306 17.76 -12.48 5.02
C ILE A 306 16.54 -11.57 4.86
N GLU A 307 16.72 -10.39 4.25
CA GLU A 307 15.66 -9.40 4.07
C GLU A 307 15.33 -9.26 2.58
N PHE A 308 14.08 -9.48 2.23
CA PHE A 308 13.55 -9.31 0.88
C PHE A 308 12.80 -7.98 0.78
N GLY A 309 13.37 -7.04 0.03
CA GLY A 309 12.80 -5.72 -0.24
C GLY A 309 12.31 -5.55 -1.67
N HIS A 310 11.76 -4.37 -1.98
CA HIS A 310 11.20 -4.08 -3.31
C HIS A 310 12.25 -4.08 -4.43
N GLU A 311 13.45 -3.59 -4.13
CA GLU A 311 14.52 -3.35 -5.10
C GLU A 311 15.87 -3.93 -4.66
N ASN A 312 15.89 -4.63 -3.53
CA ASN A 312 17.11 -5.23 -3.01
C ASN A 312 16.79 -6.45 -2.15
N VAL A 313 17.77 -7.33 -2.05
CA VAL A 313 17.80 -8.43 -1.08
C VAL A 313 19.05 -8.31 -0.23
N LYS A 314 18.90 -8.39 1.09
CA LYS A 314 20.01 -8.36 2.03
C LYS A 314 20.22 -9.75 2.62
N VAL A 315 21.38 -10.35 2.39
CA VAL A 315 21.77 -11.62 2.99
C VAL A 315 22.76 -11.32 4.11
N PHE A 316 22.30 -11.41 5.35
CA PHE A 316 23.04 -10.95 6.52
C PHE A 316 23.45 -9.47 6.38
N PHE A 317 24.73 -9.19 6.15
CA PHE A 317 25.23 -7.84 5.94
C PHE A 317 25.47 -7.51 4.46
N ALA A 318 25.50 -8.51 3.59
CA ALA A 318 25.67 -8.33 2.15
C ALA A 318 24.34 -7.86 1.53
N ARG A 319 24.42 -6.91 0.58
CA ARG A 319 23.26 -6.34 -0.08
C ARG A 319 23.38 -6.53 -1.59
N TYR A 320 22.35 -7.11 -2.17
CA TYR A 320 22.19 -7.32 -3.60
C TYR A 320 21.15 -6.31 -4.10
N GLU A 321 21.60 -5.31 -4.85
CA GLU A 321 20.73 -4.30 -5.46
C GLU A 321 20.04 -4.84 -6.71
N ASP A 322 19.02 -4.12 -7.19
CA ASP A 322 18.24 -4.43 -8.39
C ASP A 322 17.62 -5.83 -8.36
N LEU A 323 17.27 -6.30 -7.16
CA LEU A 323 16.58 -7.58 -6.93
C LEU A 323 15.21 -7.34 -6.30
N SER A 324 14.15 -7.60 -7.06
CA SER A 324 12.79 -7.51 -6.54
C SER A 324 12.35 -8.78 -5.82
N LEU A 325 11.82 -8.63 -4.60
CA LEU A 325 11.24 -9.75 -3.85
C LEU A 325 10.20 -10.53 -4.68
N LYS A 326 9.41 -9.83 -5.49
CA LYS A 326 8.35 -10.44 -6.32
C LYS A 326 8.91 -11.35 -7.43
N GLN A 327 10.09 -11.04 -7.95
CA GLN A 327 10.72 -11.81 -9.03
C GLN A 327 11.64 -12.92 -8.51
N ILE A 328 12.34 -12.68 -7.40
CA ILE A 328 13.35 -13.62 -6.89
C ILE A 328 12.75 -14.73 -6.02
N LEU A 329 11.69 -14.43 -5.25
CA LEU A 329 11.12 -15.38 -4.30
C LEU A 329 10.60 -16.66 -4.99
N PRO A 330 9.88 -16.59 -6.14
CA PRO A 330 9.46 -17.79 -6.87
C PRO A 330 10.63 -18.68 -7.31
N LYS A 331 11.76 -18.08 -7.73
CA LYS A 331 12.94 -18.83 -8.17
C LYS A 331 13.60 -19.56 -6.99
N ILE A 332 13.63 -18.93 -5.82
CA ILE A 332 14.09 -19.55 -4.58
C ILE A 332 13.14 -20.69 -4.18
N THR A 333 11.83 -20.48 -4.27
CA THR A 333 10.82 -21.53 -4.02
C THR A 333 11.06 -22.77 -4.88
N SER A 334 11.27 -22.60 -6.19
CA SER A 334 11.56 -23.72 -7.10
C SER A 334 12.84 -24.49 -6.73
N CYS A 335 13.86 -23.81 -6.18
CA CYS A 335 15.09 -24.45 -5.70
C CYS A 335 14.94 -25.17 -4.36
N LEU A 336 13.79 -25.05 -3.68
CA LEU A 336 13.51 -25.60 -2.36
C LEU A 336 12.29 -26.53 -2.36
N GLU A 337 11.82 -27.00 -3.53
CA GLU A 337 10.63 -27.87 -3.61
C GLU A 337 10.78 -29.20 -2.88
N ASP A 338 12.01 -29.71 -2.74
CA ASP A 338 12.36 -30.91 -1.98
C ASP A 338 12.54 -30.63 -0.48
N LEU A 339 12.55 -29.37 -0.06
CA LEU A 339 12.62 -29.00 1.34
C LEU A 339 11.24 -29.18 1.97
N HIS A 340 11.05 -30.31 2.65
CA HIS A 340 9.90 -30.50 3.52
C HIS A 340 10.32 -30.23 4.96
N TYR A 341 10.22 -28.97 5.37
CA TYR A 341 10.43 -28.62 6.76
C TYR A 341 9.32 -29.26 7.59
N ASN A 342 9.68 -30.22 8.44
CA ASN A 342 8.78 -30.75 9.44
C ASN A 342 9.03 -29.97 10.74
N PRO A 343 8.20 -28.96 11.06
CA PRO A 343 8.45 -28.16 12.24
C PRO A 343 8.39 -29.07 13.48
N GLN A 344 9.47 -29.06 14.27
CA GLN A 344 9.51 -29.81 15.54
C GLN A 344 8.46 -29.31 16.55
N ILE A 345 7.87 -28.13 16.30
CA ILE A 345 6.82 -27.52 17.11
C ILE A 345 5.65 -27.18 16.19
N GLN A 346 4.49 -27.78 16.44
CA GLN A 346 3.30 -27.54 15.63
C GLN A 346 2.51 -26.34 16.17
N PRO A 347 2.18 -25.35 15.31
CA PRO A 347 1.11 -24.40 15.58
C PRO A 347 -0.23 -25.13 15.82
N PRO A 348 -1.21 -24.48 16.46
CA PRO A 348 -1.29 -23.04 16.62
C PRO A 348 -0.67 -22.58 17.95
N TYR A 349 0.25 -21.63 17.86
CA TYR A 349 0.48 -20.69 18.95
C TYR A 349 -0.83 -19.93 19.15
N GLN A 350 -1.53 -20.24 20.24
CA GLN A 350 -2.83 -19.64 20.54
C GLN A 350 -2.66 -18.12 20.57
N TYR A 351 -3.55 -17.40 19.89
CA TYR A 351 -3.74 -15.96 20.12
C TYR A 351 -3.83 -15.70 21.62
N ARG A 352 -3.50 -14.47 22.03
CA ARG A 352 -3.85 -14.01 23.37
C ARG A 352 -5.31 -14.39 23.64
N LEU A 353 -5.51 -15.34 24.55
CA LEU A 353 -6.84 -15.82 24.90
C LEU A 353 -7.55 -14.68 25.61
N LEU A 354 -8.46 -14.01 24.90
CA LEU A 354 -9.38 -13.10 25.56
C LEU A 354 -10.19 -13.91 26.59
N PRO A 355 -10.41 -13.39 27.81
CA PRO A 355 -11.07 -14.14 28.87
C PRO A 355 -12.41 -14.73 28.42
N GLU A 356 -12.63 -16.03 28.64
CA GLU A 356 -13.88 -16.72 28.27
C GLU A 356 -15.09 -16.17 29.02
N GLN A 357 -14.89 -15.72 30.26
CA GLN A 357 -15.91 -15.06 31.08
C GLN A 357 -15.44 -13.65 31.41
N ILE A 358 -16.28 -12.68 31.07
CA ILE A 358 -16.06 -11.26 31.40
C ILE A 358 -17.26 -10.83 32.23
N GLU A 359 -17.11 -10.88 33.55
CA GLU A 359 -18.13 -10.44 34.49
C GLU A 359 -18.17 -8.91 34.53
N SER A 360 -18.90 -8.31 33.60
CA SER A 360 -19.14 -6.86 33.59
C SER A 360 -20.58 -6.56 33.22
N LYS A 361 -21.20 -5.64 33.98
CA LYS A 361 -22.51 -5.06 33.64
C LYS A 361 -22.42 -3.94 32.60
N ARG A 362 -21.20 -3.54 32.22
CA ARG A 362 -20.90 -2.52 31.21
C ARG A 362 -20.14 -3.14 30.04
N ILE A 363 -20.26 -2.54 28.86
CA ILE A 363 -19.40 -2.87 27.72
C ILE A 363 -17.96 -2.46 28.08
N VAL A 364 -17.03 -3.40 27.99
CA VAL A 364 -15.59 -3.20 28.23
C VAL A 364 -14.79 -3.71 27.04
N GLN A 365 -13.58 -3.20 26.84
CA GLN A 365 -12.73 -3.51 25.67
C GLN A 365 -12.56 -5.02 25.45
N ASN A 366 -12.19 -5.77 26.50
CA ASN A 366 -12.00 -7.23 26.40
C ASN A 366 -13.27 -7.95 25.93
N TRP A 367 -14.44 -7.50 26.37
CA TRP A 367 -15.70 -8.08 25.93
C TRP A 367 -15.98 -7.72 24.48
N PHE A 368 -15.84 -6.45 24.14
CA PHE A 368 -16.10 -5.96 22.79
C PHE A 368 -15.25 -6.71 21.75
N TRP A 369 -13.93 -6.77 21.91
CA TRP A 369 -13.05 -7.42 20.93
C TRP A 369 -13.29 -8.92 20.83
N ARG A 370 -13.63 -9.58 21.94
CA ARG A 370 -13.99 -11.01 21.94
C ARG A 370 -15.25 -11.26 21.12
N GLU A 371 -16.30 -10.47 21.33
CA GLU A 371 -17.55 -10.61 20.57
C GLU A 371 -17.34 -10.24 19.09
N ILE A 372 -16.50 -9.24 18.80
CA ILE A 372 -16.12 -8.89 17.42
C ILE A 372 -15.44 -10.07 16.73
N SER A 373 -14.42 -10.66 17.34
CA SER A 373 -13.67 -11.79 16.78
C SER A 373 -14.51 -13.06 16.63
N SER A 374 -15.27 -13.42 17.66
CA SER A 374 -15.96 -14.73 17.72
C SER A 374 -17.33 -14.76 17.05
N LYS A 375 -18.01 -13.61 16.89
CA LYS A 375 -19.40 -13.58 16.41
C LYS A 375 -19.67 -12.59 15.29
N PHE A 376 -18.90 -11.50 15.19
CA PHE A 376 -19.23 -10.41 14.27
C PHE A 376 -18.49 -10.51 12.93
N LEU A 377 -17.17 -10.69 12.97
CA LEU A 377 -16.33 -10.78 11.78
C LEU A 377 -16.63 -12.07 10.99
N LYS A 378 -16.56 -11.97 9.66
CA LYS A 378 -16.86 -13.03 8.71
C LYS A 378 -15.73 -13.17 7.68
N PRO A 379 -15.58 -14.35 7.07
CA PRO A 379 -14.63 -14.54 5.98
C PRO A 379 -14.78 -13.48 4.89
N ASN A 380 -13.65 -13.03 4.35
CA ASN A 380 -13.57 -12.00 3.32
C ASN A 380 -14.04 -10.58 3.73
N ASP A 381 -14.23 -10.28 5.01
CA ASP A 381 -14.46 -8.89 5.45
C ASP A 381 -13.26 -7.98 5.08
N ILE A 382 -13.53 -6.70 4.86
CA ILE A 382 -12.52 -5.64 4.84
C ILE A 382 -12.66 -4.88 6.16
N ILE A 383 -11.64 -4.98 7.00
CA ILE A 383 -11.61 -4.43 8.35
C ILE A 383 -10.71 -3.20 8.34
N ILE A 384 -11.28 -2.06 8.72
CA ILE A 384 -10.59 -0.77 8.70
C ILE A 384 -10.52 -0.26 10.13
N ALA A 385 -9.34 0.19 10.54
CA ALA A 385 -9.10 0.67 11.90
C ALA A 385 -8.38 2.00 11.90
N ASP A 386 -8.93 2.97 12.63
CA ASP A 386 -8.23 4.20 12.97
C ASP A 386 -7.17 3.97 14.06
N THR A 387 -6.22 4.91 14.16
CA THR A 387 -5.19 4.91 15.20
C THR A 387 -5.85 5.02 16.58
N GLY A 388 -5.36 4.24 17.54
CA GLY A 388 -5.87 4.20 18.91
C GLY A 388 -6.35 2.80 19.31
N THR A 389 -7.27 2.72 20.26
CA THR A 389 -7.73 1.43 20.81
C THR A 389 -8.37 0.52 19.77
N SER A 390 -8.93 1.09 18.69
CA SER A 390 -9.46 0.32 17.55
C SER A 390 -8.37 -0.52 16.88
N MET A 391 -7.25 0.12 16.52
CA MET A 391 -6.12 -0.56 15.91
C MET A 391 -5.54 -1.63 16.84
N PHE A 392 -5.23 -1.29 18.10
CA PHE A 392 -4.63 -2.24 19.05
C PHE A 392 -5.55 -3.41 19.40
N GLY A 393 -6.84 -3.14 19.61
CA GLY A 393 -7.81 -4.19 19.90
C GLY A 393 -8.01 -5.17 18.75
N LEU A 394 -7.90 -4.70 17.50
CA LEU A 394 -7.93 -5.57 16.32
C LEU A 394 -6.63 -6.37 16.15
N MET A 395 -5.47 -5.88 16.61
CA MET A 395 -4.23 -6.66 16.61
C MET A 395 -4.35 -7.90 17.52
N ASP A 396 -5.02 -7.76 18.65
CA ASP A 396 -5.17 -8.81 19.67
C ASP A 396 -6.14 -9.94 19.28
N ILE A 397 -6.92 -9.78 18.19
CA ILE A 397 -7.91 -10.78 17.79
C ILE A 397 -7.55 -11.53 16.52
N LYS A 398 -8.05 -12.76 16.41
CA LYS A 398 -7.95 -13.56 15.20
C LYS A 398 -8.85 -13.01 14.09
N PHE A 399 -8.30 -12.90 12.88
CA PHE A 399 -9.06 -12.56 11.69
C PHE A 399 -9.55 -13.82 10.96
N PRO A 400 -10.79 -13.80 10.44
CA PRO A 400 -11.31 -14.92 9.66
C PRO A 400 -10.60 -15.01 8.29
N LYS A 401 -10.53 -16.22 7.73
CA LYS A 401 -9.95 -16.47 6.40
C LYS A 401 -10.38 -15.44 5.34
N GLY A 402 -9.40 -14.91 4.63
CA GLY A 402 -9.59 -13.96 3.53
C GLY A 402 -9.94 -12.53 3.96
N ALA A 403 -9.98 -12.24 5.26
CA ALA A 403 -10.14 -10.86 5.72
C ALA A 403 -8.97 -9.98 5.24
N THR A 404 -9.27 -8.72 4.91
CA THR A 404 -8.26 -7.71 4.58
C THR A 404 -8.22 -6.68 5.70
N PHE A 405 -7.02 -6.33 6.16
CA PHE A 405 -6.82 -5.30 7.16
C PHE A 405 -6.31 -4.00 6.54
N ILE A 406 -6.95 -2.89 6.88
CA ILE A 406 -6.49 -1.55 6.51
C ILE A 406 -6.35 -0.72 7.77
N SER A 407 -5.13 -0.27 8.02
CA SER A 407 -4.83 0.74 9.05
C SER A 407 -3.58 1.52 8.64
N GLN A 408 -3.39 2.68 9.27
CA GLN A 408 -2.29 3.59 9.02
C GLN A 408 -1.28 3.54 10.17
N ILE A 409 -0.69 2.36 10.40
CA ILE A 409 0.13 2.08 11.59
C ILE A 409 1.41 2.93 11.62
N LEU A 410 1.97 3.30 10.45
CA LEU A 410 3.19 4.08 10.37
C LEU A 410 2.90 5.58 10.37
N TYR A 411 2.04 6.06 9.48
CA TYR A 411 1.78 7.51 9.39
C TYR A 411 0.86 8.00 10.51
N GLY A 412 -0.08 7.16 10.94
CA GLY A 412 -0.81 7.36 12.19
C GLY A 412 -1.75 8.56 12.26
N SER A 413 -2.18 9.13 11.13
CA SER A 413 -3.09 10.29 11.13
C SER A 413 -4.48 9.89 11.59
N ILE A 414 -4.89 10.37 12.75
CA ILE A 414 -6.26 10.17 13.25
C ILE A 414 -7.30 10.75 12.28
N GLY A 415 -8.41 10.04 12.10
CA GLY A 415 -9.49 10.39 11.16
C GLY A 415 -9.27 9.90 9.72
N TYR A 416 -8.09 9.38 9.40
CA TYR A 416 -7.79 8.68 8.14
C TYR A 416 -8.86 7.64 7.78
N SER A 417 -9.29 6.86 8.77
CA SER A 417 -10.09 5.66 8.54
C SER A 417 -11.49 5.96 7.99
N VAL A 418 -12.03 7.16 8.26
CA VAL A 418 -13.36 7.58 7.78
C VAL A 418 -13.35 7.73 6.26
N GLY A 419 -12.40 8.52 5.74
CA GLY A 419 -12.21 8.69 4.29
C GLY A 419 -11.80 7.38 3.62
N ALA A 420 -10.84 6.66 4.21
CA ALA A 420 -10.37 5.38 3.67
C ALA A 420 -11.48 4.33 3.57
N THR A 421 -12.47 4.36 4.47
CA THR A 421 -13.63 3.47 4.42
C THR A 421 -14.49 3.69 3.19
N LEU A 422 -14.73 4.94 2.79
CA LEU A 422 -15.44 5.25 1.55
C LEU A 422 -14.72 4.65 0.34
N GLY A 423 -13.42 4.90 0.24
CA GLY A 423 -12.58 4.39 -0.85
C GLY A 423 -12.57 2.87 -0.94
N ALA A 424 -12.30 2.20 0.18
CA ALA A 424 -12.29 0.75 0.26
C ALA A 424 -13.66 0.15 -0.07
N ALA A 425 -14.76 0.76 0.37
CA ALA A 425 -16.12 0.30 0.06
C ALA A 425 -16.45 0.42 -1.43
N LEU A 426 -16.05 1.51 -2.09
CA LEU A 426 -16.24 1.69 -3.52
C LEU A 426 -15.39 0.69 -4.34
N ALA A 427 -14.13 0.47 -3.97
CA ALA A 427 -13.29 -0.55 -4.60
C ALA A 427 -13.87 -1.96 -4.42
N ALA A 428 -14.38 -2.28 -3.23
CA ALA A 428 -14.97 -3.58 -2.93
C ALA A 428 -16.23 -3.89 -3.75
N ARG A 429 -17.06 -2.88 -4.07
CA ARG A 429 -18.24 -3.06 -4.93
C ARG A 429 -17.88 -3.45 -6.36
N ASN A 430 -16.73 -2.99 -6.84
CA ASN A 430 -16.31 -3.13 -8.23
C ASN A 430 -15.60 -4.45 -8.55
N ASN A 431 -15.03 -5.12 -7.56
CA ASN A 431 -14.23 -6.33 -7.75
C ASN A 431 -15.06 -7.63 -7.89
N GLN A 432 -16.34 -7.53 -8.26
CA GLN A 432 -17.32 -8.63 -8.42
C GLN A 432 -17.61 -9.47 -7.14
N MET A 433 -16.74 -9.39 -6.14
CA MET A 433 -16.89 -9.96 -4.81
C MET A 433 -17.52 -8.90 -3.90
N LYS A 434 -18.82 -9.03 -3.60
CA LYS A 434 -19.47 -8.18 -2.58
C LYS A 434 -18.85 -8.47 -1.21
N ARG A 435 -17.79 -7.72 -0.86
CA ARG A 435 -17.14 -7.78 0.45
C ARG A 435 -17.77 -6.77 1.40
N ARG A 436 -17.96 -7.16 2.65
CA ARG A 436 -18.46 -6.27 3.71
C ARG A 436 -17.29 -5.44 4.23
N VAL A 437 -17.48 -4.13 4.32
CA VAL A 437 -16.50 -3.19 4.88
C VAL A 437 -16.94 -2.76 6.27
N ILE A 438 -16.04 -2.83 7.24
CA ILE A 438 -16.31 -2.55 8.64
C ILE A 438 -15.26 -1.56 9.14
N LEU A 439 -15.73 -0.43 9.68
CA LEU A 439 -14.89 0.60 10.28
C LEU A 439 -14.93 0.50 11.81
N PHE A 440 -13.75 0.46 12.42
CA PHE A 440 -13.53 0.66 13.84
C PHE A 440 -12.80 1.97 14.07
N VAL A 441 -13.49 2.97 14.60
CA VAL A 441 -13.00 4.34 14.79
C VAL A 441 -13.35 4.83 16.20
N GLY A 442 -12.39 5.50 16.85
CA GLY A 442 -12.63 6.16 18.13
C GLY A 442 -13.40 7.46 17.94
N ASP A 443 -14.10 7.92 18.96
CA ASP A 443 -14.88 9.17 18.96
C ASP A 443 -14.03 10.42 18.69
N GLY A 444 -12.77 10.44 19.14
CA GLY A 444 -11.85 11.55 18.83
C GLY A 444 -11.32 11.55 17.40
N SER A 445 -11.34 10.41 16.70
CA SER A 445 -10.93 10.29 15.30
C SER A 445 -12.09 10.51 14.32
N LEU A 446 -13.33 10.26 14.74
CA LEU A 446 -14.54 10.42 13.93
C LEU A 446 -14.86 11.91 13.73
#